data_AF-A0A9P5TWL2-F1
#
_entry.id   AF-A0A9P5TWL2-F1
#
_cell.length_a   1.000
_cell.length_b   1.000
_cell.length_c   1.000
_cell.angle_alpha   90.00
_cell.angle_beta   90.00
_cell.angle_gamma   90.00
#
_symmetry.space_group_name_H-M   'P 1'
#
loop_
_entity.id
_entity.type
_entity.pdbx_description
1 polymer ?
#
loop_
_entity_poly.entity_id
_entity_poly.type
_entity_poly.pdbx_seq_one_letter_code
_entity_poly.pdbx_strand_id
1 'polypeptide(L)'
;MSTESTVTNAIHGIHSTLPLPVSAQTGYSADSPGGWGSSANENAGWGPATGAVVRVHLHLSCLKLTWDGNLSRSAALDCVETSEWSEIQLYACSDQAQPNNSPFPSFTGPQVLERLAKVEEAIAEAKSSVIDLRAVKAEALQSYGEAQTAVYARLDKVHEMEEMCKHLRDLLRIAHTCFPSPAG
;
A
#
# COMPACT_ATOMS: atom_id res chain seq x y z
N MET A 1 0.32 -44.19 -31.24
CA MET A 1 1.32 -43.53 -32.12
C MET A 1 1.21 -42.04 -31.82
N SER A 2 1.72 -41.58 -30.67
CA SER A 2 3.11 -41.19 -30.35
C SER A 2 3.49 -39.84 -30.96
N THR A 3 3.46 -38.80 -30.12
CA THR A 3 4.26 -37.56 -30.24
C THR A 3 4.55 -37.10 -28.79
N GLU A 4 5.58 -37.66 -28.17
CA GLU A 4 6.91 -37.05 -27.97
C GLU A 4 6.90 -35.80 -27.06
N SER A 5 7.14 -36.08 -25.78
CA SER A 5 7.55 -35.14 -24.74
C SER A 5 8.94 -34.59 -25.05
N THR A 6 9.12 -33.27 -24.96
CA THR A 6 10.44 -32.64 -24.83
C THR A 6 10.54 -31.98 -23.46
N VAL A 7 11.30 -32.63 -22.58
CA VAL A 7 11.83 -32.08 -21.33
C VAL A 7 13.21 -31.52 -21.63
N THR A 8 13.49 -30.29 -21.21
CA THR A 8 14.86 -29.78 -21.15
C THR A 8 15.08 -29.08 -19.81
N ASN A 9 15.85 -29.74 -18.94
CA ASN A 9 16.48 -29.17 -17.77
C ASN A 9 17.76 -28.42 -18.20
N ALA A 10 18.03 -27.27 -17.58
CA ALA A 10 19.39 -26.77 -17.43
C ALA A 10 19.51 -25.93 -16.15
N ILE A 11 20.27 -26.46 -15.21
CA ILE A 11 20.79 -25.83 -14.00
C ILE A 11 22.00 -24.97 -14.39
N HIS A 12 22.15 -23.76 -13.87
CA HIS A 12 23.44 -23.20 -13.38
C HIS A 12 23.26 -21.78 -12.84
N GLY A 13 23.90 -21.47 -11.71
CA GLY A 13 24.34 -20.11 -11.38
C GLY A 13 23.90 -19.54 -10.04
N ILE A 14 24.43 -20.07 -8.95
CA ILE A 14 24.41 -19.46 -7.63
C ILE A 14 25.54 -18.42 -7.60
N HIS A 15 25.24 -17.15 -7.36
CA HIS A 15 26.24 -16.16 -6.93
C HIS A 15 25.71 -15.40 -5.73
N SER A 16 26.33 -15.71 -4.59
CA SER A 16 26.23 -15.02 -3.31
C SER A 16 26.71 -13.58 -3.41
N THR A 17 25.95 -12.65 -2.81
CA THR A 17 26.49 -11.48 -2.11
C THR A 17 25.44 -10.95 -1.14
N LEU A 18 25.59 -11.28 0.14
CA LEU A 18 24.92 -10.62 1.26
C LEU A 18 25.77 -9.42 1.72
N PRO A 19 25.17 -8.26 2.02
CA PRO A 19 25.77 -7.29 2.92
C PRO A 19 25.21 -7.42 4.34
N LEU A 20 26.12 -7.52 5.32
CA LEU A 20 25.86 -7.30 6.75
C LEU A 20 25.73 -5.80 7.04
N PRO A 21 25.04 -5.43 8.14
CA PRO A 21 25.67 -4.52 9.12
C PRO A 21 25.53 -5.10 10.54
N VAL A 22 26.63 -5.33 11.27
CA VAL A 22 27.35 -4.40 12.17
C VAL A 22 26.51 -3.93 13.37
N SER A 23 27.03 -4.33 14.53
CA SER A 23 26.53 -4.33 15.90
C SER A 23 26.32 -2.96 16.56
N ALA A 24 25.43 -2.92 17.57
CA ALA A 24 25.65 -2.38 18.93
C ALA A 24 24.27 -2.16 19.60
N GLN A 25 23.86 -2.92 20.61
CA GLN A 25 24.11 -2.68 22.05
C GLN A 25 24.03 -1.21 22.49
N THR A 26 22.91 -0.85 23.11
CA THR A 26 22.77 0.07 24.26
C THR A 26 21.47 -0.35 24.97
N GLY A 27 21.45 -0.75 26.23
CA GLY A 27 22.00 -0.02 27.37
C GLY A 27 20.84 0.75 28.00
N TYR A 28 20.13 0.10 28.92
CA TYR A 28 19.02 0.68 29.66
C TYR A 28 19.56 1.77 30.61
N SER A 29 18.99 2.96 30.59
CA SER A 29 19.07 3.93 31.68
C SER A 29 17.80 4.76 31.69
N ALA A 30 17.10 4.66 32.82
CA ALA A 30 15.99 5.50 33.18
C ALA A 30 16.55 6.69 33.97
N ASP A 31 16.17 7.91 33.58
CA ASP A 31 15.95 9.05 34.47
C ASP A 31 15.13 10.13 33.72
N SER A 32 14.04 10.56 34.36
CA SER A 32 13.12 11.64 33.97
C SER A 32 13.78 13.04 34.12
N PRO A 33 13.04 14.17 34.07
CA PRO A 33 12.11 14.74 33.07
C PRO A 33 12.56 16.16 32.64
N GLY A 34 12.16 16.65 31.47
CA GLY A 34 12.42 18.05 31.09
C GLY A 34 11.76 18.44 29.78
N GLY A 35 10.94 19.49 29.82
CA GLY A 35 10.21 20.05 28.68
C GLY A 35 11.10 20.77 27.67
N TRP A 36 10.51 21.79 27.03
CA TRP A 36 11.03 22.57 25.88
C TRP A 36 10.91 21.78 24.57
N GLY A 37 10.18 22.23 23.57
CA GLY A 37 9.59 23.52 23.29
C GLY A 37 9.26 23.53 21.81
N SER A 38 8.19 24.21 21.43
CA SER A 38 7.80 24.47 20.05
C SER A 38 8.99 24.85 19.18
N SER A 39 9.12 24.19 18.05
CA SER A 39 9.77 24.76 16.88
C SER A 39 8.96 24.34 15.68
N ALA A 40 8.17 25.29 15.20
CA ALA A 40 7.66 25.30 13.85
C ALA A 40 8.85 25.11 12.90
N ASN A 41 8.89 23.98 12.22
CA ASN A 41 9.66 23.85 11.00
C ASN A 41 8.67 23.88 9.85
N GLU A 42 8.36 25.10 9.44
CA GLU A 42 7.78 25.38 8.15
C GLU A 42 8.79 24.93 7.08
N ASN A 43 8.28 24.30 6.02
CA ASN A 43 8.96 24.04 4.75
C ASN A 43 9.71 22.70 4.60
N ALA A 44 8.97 21.65 4.23
CA ALA A 44 9.37 20.71 3.17
C ALA A 44 8.24 19.69 2.89
N GLY A 45 7.53 19.87 1.77
CA GLY A 45 6.59 18.87 1.29
C GLY A 45 5.57 19.42 0.31
N TRP A 46 6.03 19.77 -0.90
CA TRP A 46 5.16 19.99 -2.05
C TRP A 46 4.46 18.68 -2.42
N GLY A 47 3.38 18.36 -1.71
CA GLY A 47 2.32 17.49 -2.23
C GLY A 47 1.46 18.27 -3.21
N PRO A 48 0.77 17.62 -4.16
CA PRO A 48 -0.10 18.34 -5.07
C PRO A 48 -1.17 19.05 -4.24
N ALA A 49 -1.31 20.36 -4.44
CA ALA A 49 -2.37 21.16 -3.87
C ALA A 49 -3.72 20.79 -4.50
N THR A 50 -4.20 19.57 -4.28
CA THR A 50 -5.56 19.16 -4.63
C THR A 50 -6.45 19.42 -3.44
N GLY A 51 -7.07 20.59 -3.45
CA GLY A 51 -7.99 21.00 -2.40
C GLY A 51 -7.97 22.49 -2.16
N ALA A 52 -8.00 23.29 -3.23
CA ALA A 52 -8.59 24.62 -3.09
C ALA A 52 -10.04 24.36 -2.68
N VAL A 53 -10.32 24.41 -1.37
CA VAL A 53 -11.68 24.51 -0.85
C VAL A 53 -12.21 25.81 -1.43
N VAL A 54 -12.89 25.71 -2.57
CA VAL A 54 -13.61 26.84 -3.14
C VAL A 54 -14.67 27.18 -2.09
N ARG A 55 -14.36 28.15 -1.23
CA ARG A 55 -15.36 28.79 -0.39
C ARG A 55 -16.27 29.53 -1.34
N VAL A 56 -17.31 28.84 -1.76
CA VAL A 56 -18.34 29.42 -2.62
C VAL A 56 -19.15 30.36 -1.72
N HIS A 57 -18.73 31.62 -1.63
CA HIS A 57 -19.68 32.69 -1.36
C HIS A 57 -20.59 32.73 -2.58
N LEU A 58 -21.83 32.28 -2.37
CA LEU A 58 -22.80 32.06 -3.43
C LEU A 58 -23.91 33.06 -3.27
N HIS A 59 -24.00 34.01 -4.19
CA HIS A 59 -25.24 34.76 -4.39
C HIS A 59 -26.22 33.92 -5.26
N LEU A 60 -26.71 32.81 -4.70
CA LEU A 60 -27.53 31.79 -5.39
C LEU A 60 -28.76 32.36 -6.11
N SER A 61 -29.33 33.43 -5.56
CA SER A 61 -30.53 34.09 -6.08
C SER A 61 -30.33 34.72 -7.48
N CYS A 62 -29.10 34.95 -7.91
CA CYS A 62 -28.80 35.51 -9.24
C CYS A 62 -28.72 34.46 -10.36
N LEU A 63 -28.62 33.16 -10.02
CA LEU A 63 -28.32 32.10 -10.99
C LEU A 63 -29.55 31.59 -11.77
N LYS A 64 -30.77 31.96 -11.35
CA LYS A 64 -32.06 31.56 -11.98
C LYS A 64 -32.17 30.05 -12.27
N LEU A 65 -31.48 29.21 -11.49
CA LEU A 65 -31.62 27.76 -11.60
C LEU A 65 -32.95 27.31 -11.01
N THR A 66 -33.58 26.35 -11.69
CA THR A 66 -34.65 25.53 -11.13
C THR A 66 -34.18 24.09 -11.00
N TRP A 67 -34.97 23.23 -10.35
CA TRP A 67 -34.66 21.81 -10.25
C TRP A 67 -34.49 21.15 -11.63
N ASP A 68 -35.27 21.57 -12.63
CA ASP A 68 -35.20 21.08 -14.01
C ASP A 68 -34.10 21.76 -14.83
N GLY A 69 -33.31 22.63 -14.18
CA GLY A 69 -32.30 23.49 -14.80
C GLY A 69 -32.86 24.83 -15.25
N ASN A 70 -32.22 25.42 -16.26
CA ASN A 70 -32.71 26.63 -16.93
C ASN A 70 -33.45 26.23 -18.22
N LEU A 71 -34.47 26.97 -18.64
CA LEU A 71 -35.21 26.73 -19.90
C LEU A 71 -34.29 26.73 -21.15
N SER A 72 -33.12 27.38 -21.05
CA SER A 72 -32.08 27.44 -22.09
C SER A 72 -30.83 26.61 -21.73
N ARG A 73 -30.98 25.56 -20.92
CA ARG A 73 -29.86 24.70 -20.48
C ARG A 73 -29.12 24.11 -21.68
N SER A 74 -27.81 24.30 -21.72
CA SER A 74 -26.94 23.58 -22.65
C SER A 74 -26.72 22.13 -22.18
N ALA A 75 -26.82 21.19 -23.10
CA ALA A 75 -26.48 19.78 -22.87
C ALA A 75 -25.00 19.45 -23.14
N ALA A 76 -24.18 20.45 -23.50
CA ALA A 76 -22.78 20.23 -23.88
C ALA A 76 -21.92 19.60 -22.77
N LEU A 77 -22.29 19.79 -21.51
CA LEU A 77 -21.58 19.22 -20.36
C LEU A 77 -22.12 17.85 -19.93
N ASP A 78 -23.21 17.36 -20.52
CA ASP A 78 -23.86 16.13 -20.05
C ASP A 78 -22.99 14.89 -20.26
N CYS A 79 -22.12 14.90 -21.26
CA CYS A 79 -21.16 13.83 -21.56
C CYS A 79 -19.85 13.93 -20.77
N VAL A 80 -19.63 15.01 -20.03
CA VAL A 80 -18.41 15.21 -19.24
C VAL A 80 -18.40 14.27 -18.05
N GLU A 81 -17.22 13.77 -17.69
CA GLU A 81 -17.00 12.90 -16.53
C GLU A 81 -17.42 13.62 -15.23
N THR A 82 -17.88 12.89 -14.22
CA THR A 82 -18.51 13.46 -13.02
C THR A 82 -17.60 14.39 -12.23
N SER A 83 -16.31 14.08 -12.10
CA SER A 83 -15.37 14.96 -11.39
C SER A 83 -15.24 16.30 -12.11
N GLU A 84 -14.85 16.28 -13.38
CA GLU A 84 -14.67 17.49 -14.20
C GLU A 84 -15.98 18.28 -14.35
N TRP A 85 -17.10 17.58 -14.55
CA TRP A 85 -18.42 18.18 -14.60
C TRP A 85 -18.75 18.93 -13.31
N SER A 86 -18.49 18.32 -12.15
CA SER A 86 -18.79 18.94 -10.86
C SER A 86 -17.93 20.19 -10.62
N GLU A 87 -16.66 20.16 -11.01
CA GLU A 87 -15.75 21.31 -10.91
C GLU A 87 -16.20 22.47 -11.79
N ILE A 88 -16.55 22.19 -13.05
CA ILE A 88 -17.05 23.21 -13.99
C ILE A 88 -18.34 23.84 -13.45
N GLN A 89 -19.29 23.02 -12.98
CA GLN A 89 -20.57 23.53 -12.46
C GLN A 89 -20.38 24.32 -11.17
N LEU A 90 -19.49 23.89 -10.26
CA LEU A 90 -19.16 24.63 -9.04
C LEU A 90 -18.46 25.96 -9.35
N TYR A 91 -17.54 25.97 -10.31
CA TYR A 91 -16.90 27.19 -10.78
C TYR A 91 -17.93 28.17 -11.35
N ALA A 92 -18.83 27.69 -12.21
CA ALA A 92 -19.91 28.50 -12.80
C ALA A 92 -20.85 29.09 -11.74
N CYS A 93 -20.99 28.42 -10.59
CA CYS A 93 -21.75 28.97 -9.45
C CYS A 93 -20.99 30.04 -8.66
N SER A 94 -19.66 30.15 -8.78
CA SER A 94 -18.86 31.06 -7.98
C SER A 94 -18.99 32.53 -8.39
N ASP A 95 -18.75 33.45 -7.43
CA ASP A 95 -18.68 34.89 -7.71
C ASP A 95 -17.58 35.26 -8.72
N GLN A 96 -16.58 34.39 -8.91
CA GLN A 96 -15.48 34.57 -9.86
C GLN A 96 -15.87 34.28 -11.32
N ALA A 97 -16.95 33.54 -11.56
CA ALA A 97 -17.38 33.17 -12.90
C ALA A 97 -17.94 34.37 -13.69
N GLN A 98 -18.68 35.25 -13.01
CA GLN A 98 -19.37 36.40 -13.62
C GLN A 98 -18.40 37.42 -14.25
N PRO A 99 -17.36 37.93 -13.56
CA PRO A 99 -16.43 38.89 -14.17
C PRO A 99 -15.61 38.28 -15.32
N ASN A 100 -15.50 36.96 -15.39
CA ASN A 100 -14.76 36.24 -16.43
C ASN A 100 -15.61 35.84 -17.64
N ASN A 101 -16.86 36.31 -17.73
CA ASN A 101 -17.83 35.91 -18.76
C ASN A 101 -18.01 34.39 -18.87
N SER A 102 -17.86 33.66 -17.76
CA SER A 102 -18.10 32.23 -17.73
C SER A 102 -19.59 31.94 -17.98
N PRO A 103 -19.93 30.83 -18.65
CA PRO A 103 -21.31 30.40 -18.79
C PRO A 103 -21.97 30.21 -17.43
N PHE A 104 -23.28 30.48 -17.36
CA PHE A 104 -24.09 30.16 -16.19
C PHE A 104 -24.15 28.65 -15.96
N PRO A 105 -24.27 28.21 -14.69
CA PRO A 105 -24.42 26.80 -14.36
C PRO A 105 -25.64 26.21 -15.06
N SER A 106 -25.50 24.96 -15.50
CA SER A 106 -26.44 24.28 -16.40
C SER A 106 -26.81 22.89 -15.93
N PHE A 107 -26.59 22.57 -14.66
CA PHE A 107 -26.99 21.27 -14.10
C PHE A 107 -28.47 21.22 -13.77
N THR A 108 -29.02 20.00 -13.70
CA THR A 108 -30.36 19.72 -13.15
C THR A 108 -30.26 18.90 -11.87
N GLY A 109 -31.29 18.95 -11.04
CA GLY A 109 -31.40 18.10 -9.84
C GLY A 109 -31.28 16.60 -10.16
N PRO A 110 -32.00 16.07 -11.17
CA PRO A 110 -31.85 14.67 -11.58
C PRO A 110 -30.43 14.30 -11.99
N GLN A 111 -29.71 15.18 -12.71
CA GLN A 111 -28.31 14.93 -13.08
C GLN A 111 -27.39 14.85 -11.87
N VAL A 112 -27.58 15.75 -10.89
CA VAL A 112 -26.81 15.72 -9.64
C VAL A 112 -27.08 14.42 -8.88
N LEU A 113 -28.35 14.02 -8.74
CA LEU A 113 -28.72 12.80 -8.03
C LEU A 113 -28.17 11.54 -8.72
N GLU A 114 -28.27 11.44 -10.04
CA GLU A 114 -27.73 10.31 -10.80
C GLU A 114 -26.22 10.20 -10.64
N ARG A 115 -25.50 11.32 -10.79
CA ARG A 115 -24.04 11.36 -10.65
C ARG A 115 -23.61 11.06 -9.22
N LEU A 116 -24.32 11.59 -8.22
CA LEU A 116 -24.07 11.30 -6.81
C LEU A 116 -24.25 9.81 -6.51
N ALA A 117 -25.36 9.20 -6.93
CA ALA A 117 -25.61 7.78 -6.71
C ALA A 117 -24.52 6.90 -7.32
N LYS A 118 -24.06 7.20 -8.55
CA LYS A 118 -22.95 6.48 -9.19
C LYS A 118 -21.65 6.60 -8.39
N VAL A 119 -21.33 7.78 -7.87
CA VAL A 119 -20.12 8.00 -7.06
C VAL A 119 -20.23 7.28 -5.72
N GLU A 120 -21.39 7.33 -5.06
CA GLU A 120 -21.63 6.61 -3.79
C GLU A 120 -21.51 5.09 -3.96
N GLU A 121 -22.05 4.54 -5.04
CA GLU A 121 -21.91 3.13 -5.40
C GLU A 121 -20.43 2.75 -5.62
N ALA A 122 -19.70 3.53 -6.43
CA ALA A 122 -18.27 3.30 -6.66
C ALA A 122 -17.43 3.39 -5.36
N ILE A 123 -17.79 4.32 -4.46
CA ILE A 123 -17.16 4.42 -3.12
C ILE A 123 -17.45 3.17 -2.29
N ALA A 124 -18.68 2.66 -2.32
CA ALA A 124 -19.05 1.45 -1.59
C ALA A 124 -18.29 0.22 -2.11
N GLU A 125 -18.20 0.06 -3.43
CA GLU A 125 -17.44 -1.01 -4.08
C GLU A 125 -15.95 -0.93 -3.74
N ALA A 126 -15.34 0.25 -3.88
CA ALA A 126 -13.94 0.46 -3.55
C ALA A 126 -13.65 0.16 -2.07
N LYS A 127 -14.54 0.55 -1.15
CA LYS A 127 -14.42 0.22 0.28
C LYS A 127 -14.47 -1.29 0.53
N SER A 128 -15.39 -2.00 -0.13
CA SER A 128 -15.48 -3.45 -0.02
C SER A 128 -14.20 -4.12 -0.52
N SER A 129 -13.73 -3.72 -1.71
CA SER A 129 -12.49 -4.26 -2.29
C SER A 129 -11.27 -4.05 -1.38
N VAL A 130 -11.16 -2.88 -0.73
CA VAL A 130 -10.08 -2.62 0.24
C VAL A 130 -10.16 -3.55 1.46
N ILE A 131 -11.36 -3.87 1.94
CA ILE A 131 -11.54 -4.81 3.05
C ILE A 131 -11.08 -6.21 2.65
N ASP A 132 -11.48 -6.67 1.46
CA ASP A 132 -11.11 -8.00 0.95
C ASP A 132 -9.59 -8.12 0.75
N LEU A 133 -8.95 -7.11 0.15
CA LEU A 133 -7.50 -7.08 -0.03
C LEU A 133 -6.74 -7.06 1.31
N ARG A 134 -7.30 -6.41 2.34
CA ARG A 134 -6.71 -6.43 3.68
C ARG A 134 -6.81 -7.82 4.32
N ALA A 135 -7.91 -8.53 4.12
CA ALA A 135 -8.06 -9.90 4.60
C ALA A 135 -7.05 -10.84 3.94
N VAL A 136 -6.93 -10.79 2.60
CA VAL A 136 -5.94 -11.58 1.84
C VAL A 136 -4.51 -11.28 2.30
N LYS A 137 -4.18 -9.99 2.51
CA LYS A 137 -2.85 -9.60 3.01
C LYS A 137 -2.58 -10.16 4.41
N ALA A 138 -3.58 -10.14 5.30
CA ALA A 138 -3.42 -10.66 6.65
C ALA A 138 -3.14 -12.17 6.66
N GLU A 139 -3.88 -12.93 5.85
CA GLU A 139 -3.68 -14.37 5.68
C GLU A 139 -2.28 -14.70 5.12
N ALA A 140 -1.84 -13.96 4.09
CA ALA A 140 -0.51 -14.14 3.51
C ALA A 140 0.62 -13.86 4.51
N LEU A 141 0.49 -12.81 5.34
CA LEU A 141 1.46 -12.50 6.38
C LEU A 141 1.48 -13.55 7.49
N GLN A 142 0.32 -14.10 7.86
CA GLN A 142 0.24 -15.19 8.83
C GLN A 142 0.95 -16.44 8.29
N SER A 143 0.64 -16.86 7.06
CA SER A 143 1.28 -18.02 6.43
C SER A 143 2.79 -17.85 6.31
N TYR A 144 3.25 -16.64 5.97
CA TYR A 144 4.68 -16.31 5.93
C TYR A 144 5.34 -16.46 7.31
N GLY A 145 4.70 -15.96 8.38
CA GLY A 145 5.22 -16.10 9.75
C GLY A 145 5.32 -17.56 10.21
N GLU A 146 4.33 -18.37 9.87
CA GLU A 146 4.35 -19.82 10.15
C GLU A 146 5.49 -20.53 9.40
N ALA A 147 5.65 -20.24 8.11
CA ALA A 147 6.74 -20.78 7.30
C ALA A 147 8.11 -20.37 7.83
N GLN A 148 8.28 -19.11 8.24
CA GLN A 148 9.51 -18.61 8.82
C GLN A 148 9.86 -19.32 10.13
N THR A 149 8.87 -19.53 11.01
CA THR A 149 9.05 -20.28 12.26
C THR A 149 9.49 -21.72 11.98
N ALA A 150 8.89 -22.38 10.99
CA ALA A 150 9.28 -23.74 10.61
C ALA A 150 10.71 -23.82 10.04
N VAL A 151 11.16 -22.81 9.30
CA VAL A 151 12.54 -22.73 8.80
C VAL A 151 13.53 -22.62 9.96
N TYR A 152 13.27 -21.74 10.93
CA TYR A 152 14.17 -21.60 12.09
C TYR A 152 14.23 -22.87 12.93
N ALA A 153 13.09 -23.52 13.20
CA ALA A 153 13.08 -24.79 13.91
C ALA A 153 13.90 -25.88 13.20
N ARG A 154 13.90 -25.89 11.86
CA ARG A 154 14.74 -26.82 11.08
C ARG A 154 16.22 -26.45 11.13
N LEU A 155 16.55 -25.16 11.07
CA LEU A 155 17.94 -24.70 11.18
C LEU A 155 18.53 -25.04 12.55
N ASP A 156 17.77 -24.83 13.62
CA ASP A 156 18.19 -25.22 14.97
C ASP A 156 18.45 -26.73 15.03
N LYS A 157 17.58 -27.53 14.41
CA LYS A 157 17.78 -28.99 14.36
C LYS A 157 19.03 -29.39 13.58
N VAL A 158 19.31 -28.74 12.46
CA VAL A 158 20.54 -28.96 11.70
C VAL A 158 21.75 -28.62 12.57
N HIS A 159 21.73 -27.49 13.27
CA HIS A 159 22.81 -27.10 14.17
C HIS A 159 23.05 -28.14 15.27
N GLU A 160 22.00 -28.64 15.92
CA GLU A 160 22.11 -29.73 16.89
C GLU A 160 22.77 -30.99 16.30
N MET A 161 22.37 -31.36 15.08
CA MET A 161 22.93 -32.54 14.39
C MET A 161 24.40 -32.33 14.01
N GLU A 162 24.79 -31.13 13.61
CA GLU A 162 26.18 -30.78 13.32
C GLU A 162 27.07 -30.89 14.57
N GLU A 163 26.61 -30.38 15.71
CA GLU A 163 27.32 -30.52 16.99
C GLU A 163 27.44 -31.99 17.41
N MET A 164 26.37 -32.78 17.26
CA MET A 164 26.42 -34.21 17.52
C MET A 164 27.44 -34.93 16.62
N CYS A 165 27.52 -34.56 15.34
CA CYS A 165 28.52 -35.11 14.42
C CYS A 165 29.95 -34.76 14.84
N LYS A 166 30.19 -33.54 15.33
CA LYS A 166 31.51 -33.15 15.88
C LYS A 166 31.87 -34.04 17.08
N HIS A 167 30.98 -34.19 18.04
CA HIS A 167 31.20 -35.04 19.21
C HIS A 167 31.50 -36.50 18.82
N LEU A 168 30.74 -37.07 17.89
CA LEU A 168 30.96 -38.45 17.43
C LEU A 168 32.30 -38.61 16.71
N ARG A 169 32.74 -37.63 15.93
CA ARG A 169 34.06 -37.64 15.29
C ARG A 169 35.19 -37.59 16.31
N ASP A 170 35.05 -36.78 17.36
CA ASP A 170 36.06 -36.72 18.42
C ASP A 170 36.11 -38.01 19.24
N LEU A 171 34.95 -38.60 19.58
CA LEU A 171 34.88 -39.91 20.22
C LEU A 171 35.53 -41.01 19.36
N LEU A 172 35.29 -40.99 18.04
CA LEU A 172 35.92 -41.92 17.11
C LEU A 172 37.45 -41.77 17.11
N ARG A 173 37.97 -40.54 17.12
CA ARG A 173 39.41 -40.27 17.20
C ARG A 173 40.01 -40.82 18.51
N ILE A 174 39.33 -40.63 19.63
CA ILE A 174 39.74 -41.18 20.94
C ILE A 174 39.76 -42.70 20.90
N ALA A 175 38.68 -43.33 20.39
CA ALA A 175 38.57 -44.78 20.31
C ALA A 175 39.72 -45.40 19.50
N HIS A 176 40.06 -44.83 18.33
CA HIS A 176 41.19 -45.28 17.53
C HIS A 176 42.56 -45.14 18.22
N THR A 177 42.70 -44.16 19.10
CA THR A 177 43.95 -43.91 19.83
C THR A 177 44.11 -44.87 21.03
N CYS A 178 43.03 -45.10 21.78
CA CYS A 178 43.04 -45.96 22.97
C CYS A 178 42.93 -47.45 22.64
N PHE A 179 42.25 -47.79 21.55
CA PHE A 179 42.02 -49.15 21.10
C PHE A 179 42.55 -49.31 19.67
N PRO A 180 43.89 -49.28 19.47
CA PRO A 180 44.46 -49.50 18.15
C PRO A 180 44.01 -50.87 17.65
N SER A 181 43.47 -50.90 16.43
CA SER A 181 42.99 -52.15 15.82
C SER A 181 44.13 -53.17 15.82
N PRO A 182 43.89 -54.44 16.21
CA PRO A 182 44.91 -55.47 16.10
C PRO A 182 45.36 -55.52 14.64
N ALA A 183 46.65 -55.30 14.40
CA ALA A 183 47.22 -55.38 13.07
C ALA A 183 46.88 -56.75 12.48
N GLY A 184 45.99 -56.76 11.47
CA GLY A 184 45.74 -57.91 10.61
C GLY A 184 46.91 -58.13 9.69
#